data_AF-A0A540WLK2-F1
#
_entry.id   AF-A0A540WLK2-F1
#
_cell.length_a   1.000
_cell.length_b   1.000
_cell.length_c   1.000
_cell.angle_alpha   90.00
_cell.angle_beta   90.00
_cell.angle_gamma   90.00
#
_symmetry.space_group_name_H-M   'P 1'
#
loop_
_entity.id
_entity.type
_entity.pdbx_description
1 polymer ?
#
loop_
_entity_poly.entity_id
_entity_poly.type
_entity_poly.pdbx_seq_one_letter_code
_entity_poly.pdbx_strand_id
1 'polypeptide(L)'
;MSQDSPSQQISPSPSPQPTPPKGMSVPVVLIASCFVLAFMGWAMRLGYPGAVLGLGALAGCIAVFRKKDSKHRSAAVIGAIASVFVFIGAIGNGNESSRKAAAMAASIEDARQKAEASRAHEEDMSERIAALATSSPPQEAVDLCNSFGDLRDIPEKSRARCGEAYLAKGRELLASAKAGDAVPLLERASSLAPGNADVATTLSSARELQGKEDFKTQGPEVSAKLARALAHAKAKEWEEAESELNAADATLKRFDGLEVAKSKEWNTLAGQAAQQRKRIQPKLEKLQLQREAQKLMVEMRGEKPVNSPWDGSVPEVELYLKKVMNDPDSYEHVSSSAPVARDAFWIVKSSFRGKNAFGGKILNTRYFFIQQGQVVRVAEE
;
A
#
# COMPACT_ATOMS: atom_id res chain seq x y z
N MET A 1 51.41 -14.41 30.19
CA MET A 1 50.01 -14.35 30.69
C MET A 1 49.13 -13.95 29.52
N SER A 2 48.69 -14.95 28.76
CA SER A 2 47.80 -14.79 27.61
C SER A 2 46.37 -14.83 28.13
N GLN A 3 45.57 -13.81 27.83
CA GLN A 3 44.13 -13.84 28.08
C GLN A 3 43.41 -14.00 26.74
N ASP A 4 42.79 -15.17 26.62
CA ASP A 4 41.90 -15.56 25.54
C ASP A 4 40.66 -14.68 25.50
N SER A 5 40.30 -14.25 24.28
CA SER A 5 39.04 -13.57 23.97
C SER A 5 37.95 -14.61 23.71
N PRO A 6 36.74 -14.49 24.29
CA PRO A 6 35.67 -15.43 24.00
C PRO A 6 35.03 -15.15 22.65
N SER A 7 34.95 -16.20 21.84
CA SER A 7 34.30 -16.24 20.52
C SER A 7 32.78 -16.09 20.67
N GLN A 8 32.19 -15.05 20.05
CA GLN A 8 30.74 -14.95 19.92
C GLN A 8 30.24 -15.80 18.74
N GLN A 9 29.35 -16.72 19.07
CA GLN A 9 28.58 -17.59 18.18
C GLN A 9 27.84 -16.79 17.11
N ILE A 10 28.07 -17.18 15.85
CA ILE A 10 27.29 -16.79 14.69
C ILE A 10 25.99 -17.60 14.72
N SER A 11 24.86 -16.93 14.95
CA SER A 11 23.52 -17.52 14.81
C SER A 11 23.25 -17.85 13.33
N PRO A 12 22.63 -19.01 13.02
CA PRO A 12 22.35 -19.39 11.64
C PRO A 12 21.26 -18.52 11.03
N SER A 13 21.46 -18.15 9.76
CA SER A 13 20.51 -17.38 8.94
C SER A 13 19.15 -18.10 8.81
N PRO A 14 18.02 -17.37 8.88
CA PRO A 14 16.70 -17.96 8.65
C PRO A 14 16.55 -18.40 7.19
N SER A 15 16.05 -19.62 7.00
CA SER A 15 15.73 -20.20 5.70
C SER A 15 14.68 -19.36 4.96
N PRO A 16 14.74 -19.27 3.61
CA PRO A 16 13.79 -18.47 2.84
C PRO A 16 12.39 -19.06 2.93
N GLN A 17 11.43 -18.27 3.40
CA GLN A 17 10.01 -18.63 3.36
C GLN A 17 9.53 -18.76 1.90
N PRO A 18 8.67 -19.75 1.59
CA PRO A 18 8.07 -19.89 0.27
C PRO A 18 7.20 -18.67 -0.02
N THR A 19 7.46 -18.04 -1.17
CA THR A 19 6.67 -16.91 -1.66
C THR A 19 5.22 -17.35 -1.90
N PRO A 20 4.23 -16.54 -1.49
CA PRO A 20 2.83 -16.83 -1.74
C PRO A 20 2.55 -16.82 -3.25
N PRO A 21 1.72 -17.74 -3.77
CA PRO A 21 1.39 -17.76 -5.18
C PRO A 21 0.70 -16.45 -5.58
N LYS A 22 1.17 -15.88 -6.69
CA LYS A 22 0.63 -14.66 -7.31
C LYS A 22 -0.89 -14.71 -7.33
N GLY A 23 -1.50 -13.73 -6.66
CA GLY A 23 -2.95 -13.60 -6.52
C GLY A 23 -3.65 -13.68 -7.88
N MET A 24 -4.63 -14.59 -7.97
CA MET A 24 -5.66 -14.54 -9.01
C MET A 24 -6.40 -13.21 -8.89
N SER A 25 -6.52 -12.49 -9.99
CA SER A 25 -7.26 -11.23 -10.03
C SER A 25 -8.73 -11.45 -9.67
N VAL A 26 -9.28 -10.58 -8.82
CA VAL A 26 -10.68 -10.55 -8.37
C VAL A 26 -11.73 -10.85 -9.46
N PRO A 27 -11.62 -10.40 -10.72
CA PRO A 27 -12.56 -10.80 -11.77
C PRO A 27 -12.57 -12.31 -12.09
N VAL A 28 -11.46 -13.03 -11.90
CA VAL A 28 -11.40 -14.48 -12.16
C VAL A 28 -12.16 -15.27 -11.10
N VAL A 29 -12.16 -14.81 -9.84
CA VAL A 29 -12.89 -15.44 -8.74
C VAL A 29 -14.40 -15.26 -8.89
N LEU A 30 -14.83 -14.07 -9.36
CA LEU A 30 -16.24 -13.75 -9.62
C LEU A 30 -16.80 -14.50 -10.84
N ILE A 31 -16.00 -14.68 -11.89
CA ILE A 31 -16.42 -15.48 -13.05
C ILE A 31 -16.49 -16.96 -12.66
N ALA A 32 -15.51 -17.47 -11.90
CA ALA A 32 -15.52 -18.85 -11.45
C ALA A 32 -16.71 -19.18 -10.53
N SER A 33 -17.11 -18.27 -9.64
CA SER A 33 -18.27 -18.50 -8.75
C SER A 33 -19.60 -18.54 -9.50
N CYS A 34 -19.79 -17.71 -10.53
CA CYS A 34 -20.97 -17.76 -11.40
C CYS A 34 -21.10 -19.08 -12.17
N PHE A 35 -19.99 -19.66 -12.64
CA PHE A 35 -20.01 -20.96 -13.33
C PHE A 35 -20.34 -22.11 -12.38
N VAL A 36 -19.89 -22.07 -11.12
CA VAL A 36 -20.20 -23.09 -10.11
C VAL A 36 -21.68 -23.08 -9.75
N LEU A 37 -22.28 -21.89 -9.59
CA LEU A 37 -23.72 -21.76 -9.29
C LEU A 37 -24.60 -22.20 -10.47
N ALA A 38 -24.20 -21.87 -11.70
CA ALA A 38 -24.88 -22.35 -12.91
C ALA A 38 -24.77 -23.88 -13.06
N PHE A 39 -23.60 -24.44 -12.77
CA PHE A 39 -23.38 -25.90 -12.78
C PHE A 39 -24.19 -26.62 -11.70
N MET A 40 -24.27 -26.08 -10.48
CA MET A 40 -25.11 -26.66 -9.42
C MET A 40 -26.60 -26.60 -9.73
N GLY A 41 -27.09 -25.48 -10.29
CA GLY A 41 -28.48 -25.36 -10.73
C GLY A 41 -28.83 -26.34 -11.86
N TRP A 42 -27.87 -26.64 -12.73
CA TRP A 42 -28.03 -27.58 -13.84
C TRP A 42 -27.96 -29.04 -13.38
N ALA A 43 -27.02 -29.38 -12.49
CA ALA A 43 -26.86 -30.72 -11.91
C ALA A 43 -28.08 -31.13 -11.07
N MET A 44 -28.68 -30.21 -10.31
CA MET A 44 -29.90 -30.49 -9.53
C MET A 44 -31.13 -30.75 -10.41
N ARG A 45 -31.14 -30.30 -11.68
CA ARG A 45 -32.31 -30.42 -12.57
C ARG A 45 -32.25 -31.64 -13.49
N LEU A 46 -31.07 -32.20 -13.76
CA LEU A 46 -30.86 -33.29 -14.72
C LEU A 46 -30.27 -34.58 -14.12
N GLY A 47 -29.91 -34.59 -12.83
CA GLY A 47 -29.35 -35.75 -12.15
C GLY A 47 -27.93 -36.11 -12.62
N TYR A 48 -27.50 -37.33 -12.26
CA TYR A 48 -26.14 -37.85 -12.49
C TYR A 48 -25.62 -37.74 -13.95
N PRO A 49 -26.45 -37.91 -15.00
CA PRO A 49 -26.00 -37.71 -16.39
C PRO A 49 -25.56 -36.26 -16.69
N GLY A 50 -26.20 -35.26 -16.05
CA GLY A 50 -25.87 -33.84 -16.23
C GLY A 50 -24.53 -33.44 -15.59
N ALA A 51 -24.16 -34.09 -14.48
CA ALA A 51 -22.89 -33.84 -13.80
C ALA A 51 -21.68 -34.28 -14.65
N VAL A 52 -21.78 -35.43 -15.35
CA VAL A 52 -20.71 -35.94 -16.23
C VAL A 52 -20.50 -35.03 -17.44
N LEU A 53 -21.59 -34.55 -18.05
CA LEU A 53 -21.52 -33.63 -19.20
C LEU A 53 -21.00 -32.24 -18.81
N GLY A 54 -21.41 -31.70 -17.67
CA GLY A 54 -20.93 -30.37 -17.27
C GLY A 54 -19.48 -30.38 -16.77
N LEU A 55 -18.99 -31.48 -16.19
CA LEU A 55 -17.55 -31.67 -15.92
C LEU A 55 -16.72 -31.71 -17.21
N GLY A 56 -17.25 -32.35 -18.27
CA GLY A 56 -16.63 -32.35 -19.61
C GLY A 56 -16.55 -30.95 -20.23
N ALA A 57 -17.63 -30.18 -20.13
CA ALA A 57 -17.67 -28.79 -20.62
C ALA A 57 -16.71 -27.88 -19.86
N LEU A 58 -16.65 -28.01 -18.53
CA LEU A 58 -15.76 -27.22 -17.68
C LEU A 58 -14.28 -27.56 -17.94
N ALA A 59 -13.94 -28.84 -18.14
CA ALA A 59 -12.61 -29.27 -18.54
C ALA A 59 -12.21 -28.72 -19.93
N GLY A 60 -13.15 -28.68 -20.88
CA GLY A 60 -12.96 -28.05 -22.19
C GLY A 60 -12.69 -26.55 -22.10
N CYS A 61 -13.46 -25.81 -21.28
CA CYS A 61 -13.23 -24.39 -21.04
C CYS A 61 -11.87 -24.11 -20.40
N ILE A 62 -11.45 -24.90 -19.40
CA ILE A 62 -10.15 -24.75 -18.75
C ILE A 62 -8.99 -25.03 -19.73
N ALA A 63 -9.13 -26.01 -20.63
CA ALA A 63 -8.13 -26.31 -21.66
C ALA A 63 -7.98 -25.16 -22.68
N VAL A 64 -9.07 -24.50 -23.06
CA VAL A 64 -9.07 -23.33 -23.95
C VAL A 64 -8.40 -22.12 -23.31
N PHE A 65 -8.65 -21.87 -22.01
CA PHE A 65 -8.05 -20.73 -21.32
C PHE A 65 -6.56 -20.89 -20.98
N ARG A 66 -6.04 -22.13 -20.94
CA ARG A 66 -4.61 -22.41 -20.73
C ARG A 66 -3.73 -22.16 -21.97
N LYS A 67 -4.30 -22.04 -23.17
CA LYS A 67 -3.52 -21.75 -24.39
C LYS A 67 -3.33 -20.24 -24.56
N LYS A 68 -2.06 -19.81 -24.67
CA LYS A 68 -1.63 -18.40 -24.58
C LYS A 68 -1.86 -17.58 -25.86
N ASP A 69 -2.27 -18.21 -26.95
CA ASP A 69 -2.45 -17.54 -28.25
C ASP A 69 -3.84 -16.91 -28.41
N SER A 70 -3.88 -15.58 -28.60
CA SER A 70 -5.12 -14.80 -28.69
C SER A 70 -5.95 -15.12 -29.94
N LYS A 71 -5.32 -15.58 -31.03
CA LYS A 71 -5.99 -15.91 -32.31
C LYS A 71 -7.02 -17.03 -32.21
N HIS A 72 -6.99 -17.85 -31.16
CA HIS A 72 -7.95 -18.94 -30.97
C HIS A 72 -9.05 -18.64 -29.95
N ARG A 73 -8.99 -17.50 -29.24
CA ARG A 73 -9.99 -17.18 -28.20
C ARG A 73 -11.36 -16.83 -28.79
N SER A 74 -11.41 -16.10 -29.90
CA SER A 74 -12.68 -15.80 -30.59
C SER A 74 -13.29 -17.05 -31.23
N ALA A 75 -12.48 -17.88 -31.91
CA ALA A 75 -12.94 -19.13 -32.49
C ALA A 75 -13.45 -20.15 -31.44
N ALA A 76 -12.81 -20.19 -30.26
CA ALA A 76 -13.21 -21.10 -29.19
C ALA A 76 -14.47 -20.63 -28.44
N VAL A 77 -14.69 -19.32 -28.28
CA VAL A 77 -15.95 -18.78 -27.73
C VAL A 77 -17.12 -19.06 -28.68
N ILE A 78 -16.92 -18.92 -30.00
CA ILE A 78 -17.92 -19.26 -31.01
C ILE A 78 -18.23 -20.78 -30.99
N GLY A 79 -17.21 -21.63 -30.84
CA GLY A 79 -17.39 -23.09 -30.69
C GLY A 79 -18.12 -23.50 -29.41
N ALA A 80 -17.85 -22.83 -28.28
CA ALA A 80 -18.52 -23.10 -27.01
C ALA A 80 -20.01 -22.69 -27.04
N ILE A 81 -20.33 -21.54 -27.63
CA ILE A 81 -21.73 -21.11 -27.81
C ILE A 81 -22.47 -22.09 -28.73
N ALA A 82 -21.85 -22.55 -29.81
CA ALA A 82 -22.45 -23.55 -30.69
C ALA A 82 -22.77 -24.88 -29.97
N SER A 83 -21.92 -25.31 -29.02
CA SER A 83 -22.13 -26.56 -28.28
C SER A 83 -23.27 -26.52 -27.26
N VAL A 84 -23.55 -25.36 -26.65
CA VAL A 84 -24.65 -25.20 -25.67
C VAL A 84 -26.03 -25.26 -26.35
N PHE A 85 -26.14 -24.80 -27.60
CA PHE A 85 -27.42 -24.81 -28.32
C PHE A 85 -27.79 -26.15 -28.95
N VAL A 86 -26.80 -27.00 -29.29
CA VAL A 86 -27.07 -28.36 -29.80
C VAL A 86 -27.78 -29.24 -28.76
N PHE A 87 -27.57 -29.00 -27.46
CA PHE A 87 -28.19 -29.82 -26.39
C PHE A 87 -29.62 -29.41 -26.01
N ILE A 88 -30.06 -28.17 -26.32
CA ILE A 88 -31.44 -27.71 -26.07
C ILE A 88 -32.41 -28.15 -27.19
N GLY A 89 -31.90 -28.55 -28.35
CA GLY A 89 -32.69 -28.92 -29.53
C GLY A 89 -33.39 -30.29 -29.51
N ALA A 90 -33.15 -31.14 -28.51
CA ALA A 90 -33.57 -32.55 -28.57
C ALA A 90 -34.99 -32.86 -28.02
N ILE A 91 -35.76 -31.90 -27.48
CA ILE A 91 -37.08 -32.18 -26.85
C ILE A 91 -38.23 -31.28 -27.41
N GLY A 92 -38.00 -30.49 -28.46
CA GLY A 92 -39.00 -29.53 -28.96
C GLY A 92 -39.48 -29.75 -30.40
N ASN A 93 -40.78 -30.03 -30.54
CA ASN A 93 -41.66 -29.99 -31.72
C ASN A 93 -41.07 -29.44 -33.06
N GLY A 94 -41.15 -30.25 -34.13
CA GLY A 94 -40.37 -30.16 -35.37
C GLY A 94 -40.52 -28.91 -36.27
N ASN A 95 -41.30 -27.90 -35.89
CA ASN A 95 -41.45 -26.65 -36.66
C ASN A 95 -40.72 -25.44 -36.02
N GLU A 96 -40.30 -25.54 -34.75
CA GLU A 96 -39.55 -24.49 -34.07
C GLU A 96 -38.03 -24.65 -34.22
N SER A 97 -37.57 -25.89 -34.45
CA SER A 97 -36.17 -26.24 -34.68
C SER A 97 -35.60 -25.62 -35.96
N SER A 98 -36.37 -25.62 -37.05
CA SER A 98 -35.98 -25.03 -38.34
C SER A 98 -35.81 -23.51 -38.29
N ARG A 99 -36.67 -22.80 -37.55
CA ARG A 99 -36.55 -21.35 -37.34
C ARG A 99 -35.33 -20.99 -36.49
N LYS A 100 -35.01 -21.78 -35.46
CA LYS A 100 -33.81 -21.59 -34.62
C LYS A 100 -32.52 -21.85 -35.41
N ALA A 101 -32.50 -22.88 -36.26
CA ALA A 101 -31.37 -23.15 -37.14
C ALA A 101 -31.11 -22.01 -38.14
N ALA A 102 -32.17 -21.44 -38.74
CA ALA A 102 -32.04 -20.30 -39.65
C ALA A 102 -31.55 -19.02 -38.94
N ALA A 103 -32.06 -18.74 -37.73
CA ALA A 103 -31.59 -17.60 -36.92
C ALA A 103 -30.12 -17.75 -36.49
N MET A 104 -29.68 -18.97 -36.18
CA MET A 104 -28.30 -19.26 -35.85
C MET A 104 -27.37 -19.11 -37.05
N ALA A 105 -27.78 -19.58 -38.23
CA ALA A 105 -27.03 -19.38 -39.47
C ALA A 105 -26.88 -17.89 -39.80
N ALA A 106 -27.93 -17.08 -39.64
CA ALA A 106 -27.88 -15.64 -39.83
C ALA A 106 -26.94 -14.94 -38.82
N SER A 107 -26.96 -15.37 -37.55
CA SER A 107 -26.04 -14.83 -36.53
C SER A 107 -24.58 -15.20 -36.78
N ILE A 108 -24.30 -16.39 -37.33
CA ILE A 108 -22.94 -16.80 -37.70
C ILE A 108 -22.46 -15.96 -38.89
N GLU A 109 -23.32 -15.71 -39.87
CA GLU A 109 -22.95 -14.91 -41.05
C GLU A 109 -22.75 -13.43 -40.69
N ASP A 110 -23.59 -12.84 -39.83
CA ASP A 110 -23.37 -11.49 -39.29
C ASP A 110 -22.05 -11.40 -38.48
N ALA A 111 -21.75 -12.43 -37.68
CA ALA A 111 -20.48 -12.50 -36.96
C ALA A 111 -19.26 -12.62 -37.89
N ARG A 112 -19.39 -13.37 -39.01
CA ARG A 112 -18.35 -13.43 -40.05
C ARG A 112 -18.17 -12.10 -40.75
N GLN A 113 -19.26 -11.46 -41.17
CA GLN A 113 -19.21 -10.16 -41.83
C GLN A 113 -18.58 -9.09 -40.91
N LYS A 114 -18.93 -9.07 -39.62
CA LYS A 114 -18.28 -8.18 -38.64
C LYS A 114 -16.80 -8.50 -38.45
N ALA A 115 -16.42 -9.78 -38.43
CA ALA A 115 -15.03 -10.19 -38.33
C ALA A 115 -14.20 -9.88 -39.59
N GLU A 116 -14.82 -9.94 -40.77
CA GLU A 116 -14.20 -9.55 -42.03
C GLU A 116 -14.07 -8.02 -42.13
N ALA A 117 -15.10 -7.27 -41.74
CA ALA A 117 -15.05 -5.82 -41.66
C ALA A 117 -13.99 -5.33 -40.67
N SER A 118 -13.85 -5.98 -39.51
CA SER A 118 -12.79 -5.65 -38.55
C SER A 118 -11.40 -5.95 -39.10
N ARG A 119 -11.23 -7.07 -39.84
CA ARG A 119 -9.95 -7.40 -40.48
C ARG A 119 -9.59 -6.41 -41.59
N ALA A 120 -10.55 -6.07 -42.44
CA ALA A 120 -10.36 -5.08 -43.49
C ALA A 120 -9.98 -3.71 -42.92
N HIS A 121 -10.62 -3.32 -41.80
CA HIS A 121 -10.26 -2.09 -41.09
C HIS A 121 -8.88 -2.16 -40.45
N GLU A 122 -8.50 -3.29 -39.84
CA GLU A 122 -7.13 -3.49 -39.31
C GLU A 122 -6.07 -3.44 -40.41
N GLU A 123 -6.35 -4.00 -41.59
CA GLU A 123 -5.45 -3.97 -42.75
C GLU A 123 -5.31 -2.56 -43.32
N ASP A 124 -6.41 -1.86 -43.54
CA ASP A 124 -6.41 -0.45 -43.97
C ASP A 124 -5.62 0.44 -42.99
N MET A 125 -5.85 0.29 -41.68
CA MET A 125 -5.09 1.03 -40.67
C MET A 125 -3.61 0.66 -40.65
N SER A 126 -3.28 -0.62 -40.85
CA SER A 126 -1.89 -1.09 -40.93
C SER A 126 -1.18 -0.53 -42.16
N GLU A 127 -1.87 -0.42 -43.29
CA GLU A 127 -1.36 0.20 -44.53
C GLU A 127 -1.19 1.71 -44.37
N ARG A 128 -2.14 2.40 -43.73
CA ARG A 128 -2.01 3.83 -43.40
C ARG A 128 -0.81 4.12 -42.51
N ILE A 129 -0.60 3.32 -41.47
CA ILE A 129 0.60 3.41 -40.60
C ILE A 129 1.87 3.11 -41.41
N ALA A 130 1.81 2.15 -42.35
CA ALA A 130 2.92 1.85 -43.27
C ALA A 130 3.35 3.07 -44.07
N ALA A 131 2.38 3.72 -44.71
CA ALA A 131 2.60 4.85 -45.59
C ALA A 131 3.14 6.06 -44.84
N LEU A 132 2.55 6.37 -43.68
CA LEU A 132 2.95 7.53 -42.87
C LEU A 132 4.38 7.39 -42.32
N ALA A 133 4.80 6.19 -41.94
CA ALA A 133 6.16 5.95 -41.46
C ALA A 133 7.24 6.25 -42.52
N THR A 134 6.89 6.18 -43.82
CA THR A 134 7.84 6.38 -44.91
C THR A 134 7.88 7.79 -45.50
N SER A 135 6.83 8.62 -45.30
CA SER A 135 6.72 9.91 -46.02
C SER A 135 6.23 11.10 -45.19
N SER A 136 5.73 10.89 -43.97
CA SER A 136 5.10 11.94 -43.17
C SER A 136 5.96 12.41 -42.00
N PRO A 137 5.74 13.64 -41.49
CA PRO A 137 6.42 14.13 -40.30
C PRO A 137 6.13 13.21 -39.10
N PRO A 138 7.10 13.03 -38.16
CA PRO A 138 6.94 12.15 -37.00
C PRO A 138 5.68 12.42 -36.17
N GLN A 139 5.19 13.66 -36.17
CA GLN A 139 3.99 14.07 -35.45
C GLN A 139 2.71 13.38 -35.97
N GLU A 140 2.49 13.34 -37.28
CA GLU A 140 1.27 12.74 -37.87
C GLU A 140 1.20 11.23 -37.58
N ALA A 141 2.35 10.55 -37.64
CA ALA A 141 2.44 9.13 -37.30
C ALA A 141 2.15 8.88 -35.82
N VAL A 142 2.66 9.76 -34.93
CA VAL A 142 2.38 9.69 -33.49
C VAL A 142 0.90 9.94 -33.20
N ASP A 143 0.28 10.92 -33.85
CA ASP A 143 -1.15 11.24 -33.66
C ASP A 143 -2.03 10.07 -34.11
N LEU A 144 -1.69 9.41 -35.22
CA LEU A 144 -2.38 8.20 -35.64
C LEU A 144 -2.20 7.06 -34.63
N CYS A 145 -0.99 6.83 -34.13
CA CYS A 145 -0.76 5.81 -33.10
C CYS A 145 -1.49 6.13 -31.78
N ASN A 146 -1.65 7.40 -31.43
CA ASN A 146 -2.40 7.84 -30.26
C ASN A 146 -3.92 7.67 -30.41
N SER A 147 -4.44 7.62 -31.65
CA SER A 147 -5.88 7.44 -31.90
C SER A 147 -6.43 6.09 -31.39
N PHE A 148 -5.56 5.11 -31.15
CA PHE A 148 -5.92 3.80 -30.59
C PHE A 148 -6.18 3.83 -29.08
N GLY A 149 -5.85 4.92 -28.37
CA GLY A 149 -6.09 5.04 -26.92
C GLY A 149 -5.08 4.25 -26.07
N ASP A 150 -5.20 2.92 -26.01
CA ASP A 150 -4.27 2.03 -25.29
C ASP A 150 -3.26 1.39 -26.27
N LEU A 151 -2.01 1.20 -25.81
CA LEU A 151 -0.96 0.52 -26.59
C LEU A 151 -1.36 -0.91 -26.98
N ARG A 152 -2.25 -1.54 -26.21
CA ARG A 152 -2.76 -2.89 -26.47
C ARG A 152 -3.68 -2.95 -27.68
N ASP A 153 -4.36 -1.85 -27.99
CA ASP A 153 -5.32 -1.75 -29.08
C ASP A 153 -4.62 -1.49 -30.43
N ILE A 154 -3.32 -1.17 -30.41
CA ILE A 154 -2.51 -1.06 -31.62
C ILE A 154 -2.35 -2.47 -32.25
N PRO A 155 -2.72 -2.64 -33.54
CA PRO A 155 -2.57 -3.90 -34.26
C PRO A 155 -1.13 -4.41 -34.19
N GLU A 156 -0.96 -5.72 -33.96
CA GLU A 156 0.36 -6.34 -33.75
C GLU A 156 1.35 -6.03 -34.88
N LYS A 157 0.88 -6.05 -36.14
CA LYS A 157 1.68 -5.71 -37.33
C LYS A 157 2.17 -4.26 -37.34
N SER A 158 1.48 -3.36 -36.64
CA SER A 158 1.73 -1.91 -36.63
C SER A 158 2.53 -1.45 -35.41
N ARG A 159 2.67 -2.29 -34.38
CA ARG A 159 3.35 -1.93 -33.13
C ARG A 159 4.81 -1.51 -33.33
N ALA A 160 5.54 -2.24 -34.17
CA ALA A 160 6.94 -1.91 -34.46
C ALA A 160 7.07 -0.51 -35.08
N ARG A 161 6.21 -0.18 -36.06
CA ARG A 161 6.18 1.14 -36.71
C ARG A 161 5.74 2.25 -35.78
N CYS A 162 4.73 2.02 -34.94
CA CYS A 162 4.37 3.00 -33.91
C CYS A 162 5.53 3.22 -32.93
N GLY A 163 6.27 2.17 -32.56
CA GLY A 163 7.50 2.27 -31.77
C GLY A 163 8.56 3.15 -32.43
N GLU A 164 8.79 2.97 -33.74
CA GLU A 164 9.72 3.80 -34.54
C GLU A 164 9.25 5.27 -34.63
N ALA A 165 7.95 5.50 -34.84
CA ALA A 165 7.38 6.86 -34.88
C ALA A 165 7.56 7.59 -33.55
N TYR A 166 7.25 6.93 -32.42
CA TYR A 166 7.48 7.49 -31.09
C TYR A 166 8.97 7.74 -30.82
N LEU A 167 9.86 6.85 -31.26
CA LEU A 167 11.31 7.05 -31.15
C LEU A 167 11.77 8.26 -31.97
N ALA A 168 11.34 8.39 -33.22
CA ALA A 168 11.68 9.51 -34.10
C ALA A 168 11.22 10.84 -33.50
N LYS A 169 9.97 10.91 -33.01
CA LYS A 169 9.45 12.11 -32.36
C LYS A 169 10.17 12.41 -31.04
N GLY A 170 10.48 11.38 -30.26
CA GLY A 170 11.29 11.53 -29.04
C GLY A 170 12.66 12.15 -29.34
N ARG A 171 13.35 11.69 -30.39
CA ARG A 171 14.64 12.26 -30.84
C ARG A 171 14.50 13.72 -31.30
N GLU A 172 13.43 14.07 -32.02
CA GLU A 172 13.13 15.45 -32.43
C GLU A 172 12.95 16.38 -31.22
N LEU A 173 12.21 15.93 -30.20
CA LEU A 173 12.01 16.67 -28.96
C LEU A 173 13.32 16.82 -28.17
N LEU A 174 14.15 15.79 -28.12
CA LEU A 174 15.49 15.87 -27.52
C LEU A 174 16.40 16.87 -28.24
N ALA A 175 16.39 16.87 -29.58
CA ALA A 175 17.13 17.85 -30.38
C ALA A 175 16.64 19.28 -30.11
N SER A 176 15.36 19.44 -29.75
CA SER A 176 14.76 20.72 -29.35
C SER A 176 14.94 21.05 -27.86
N ALA A 177 15.77 20.31 -27.12
CA ALA A 177 15.96 20.43 -25.67
C ALA A 177 14.69 20.26 -24.81
N LYS A 178 13.67 19.56 -25.34
CA LYS A 178 12.40 19.27 -24.65
C LYS A 178 12.40 17.85 -24.06
N ALA A 179 13.33 17.57 -23.16
CA ALA A 179 13.51 16.22 -22.60
C ALA A 179 12.27 15.71 -21.84
N GLY A 180 11.57 16.59 -21.11
CA GLY A 180 10.35 16.24 -20.37
C GLY A 180 9.22 15.74 -21.28
N ASP A 181 9.08 16.31 -22.47
CA ASP A 181 8.09 15.86 -23.47
C ASP A 181 8.56 14.59 -24.20
N ALA A 182 9.87 14.38 -24.32
CA ALA A 182 10.46 13.24 -25.03
C ALA A 182 10.33 11.92 -24.24
N VAL A 183 10.54 11.94 -22.92
CA VAL A 183 10.52 10.74 -22.07
C VAL A 183 9.21 9.93 -22.20
N PRO A 184 7.99 10.50 -22.07
CA PRO A 184 6.77 9.70 -22.18
C PRO A 184 6.59 9.06 -23.56
N LEU A 185 7.05 9.70 -24.64
CA LEU A 185 7.02 9.11 -25.98
C LEU A 185 8.01 7.94 -26.09
N LEU A 186 9.22 8.10 -25.54
CA LEU A 186 10.25 7.06 -25.56
C LEU A 186 9.90 5.87 -24.66
N GLU A 187 9.14 6.08 -23.58
CA GLU A 187 8.57 5.00 -22.75
C GLU A 187 7.51 4.19 -23.51
N ARG A 188 6.66 4.86 -24.29
CA ARG A 188 5.72 4.18 -25.21
C ARG A 188 6.47 3.40 -26.28
N ALA A 189 7.51 3.99 -26.88
CA ALA A 189 8.38 3.29 -27.82
C ALA A 189 9.02 2.03 -27.20
N SER A 190 9.52 2.14 -25.96
CA SER A 190 10.15 1.03 -25.24
C SER A 190 9.15 -0.08 -24.93
N SER A 191 7.90 0.29 -24.61
CA SER A 191 6.82 -0.66 -24.36
C SER A 191 6.40 -1.43 -25.62
N LEU A 192 6.46 -0.78 -26.79
CA LEU A 192 6.14 -1.41 -28.08
C LEU A 192 7.32 -2.23 -28.65
N ALA A 193 8.55 -1.86 -28.32
CA ALA A 193 9.77 -2.50 -28.82
C ALA A 193 10.83 -2.70 -27.71
N PRO A 194 10.58 -3.58 -26.71
CA PRO A 194 11.43 -3.71 -25.52
C PRO A 194 12.85 -4.25 -25.79
N GLY A 195 13.07 -4.88 -26.96
CA GLY A 195 14.39 -5.36 -27.38
C GLY A 195 15.19 -4.33 -28.20
N ASN A 196 14.65 -3.14 -28.46
CA ASN A 196 15.30 -2.16 -29.29
C ASN A 196 16.35 -1.35 -28.48
N ALA A 197 17.63 -1.63 -28.73
CA ALA A 197 18.76 -0.98 -28.07
C ALA A 197 18.79 0.55 -28.29
N ASP A 198 18.35 1.02 -29.47
CA ASP A 198 18.27 2.44 -29.78
C ASP A 198 17.24 3.15 -28.91
N VAL A 199 16.09 2.52 -28.67
CA VAL A 199 15.05 3.08 -27.80
C VAL A 199 15.55 3.14 -26.35
N ALA A 200 16.18 2.07 -25.87
CA ALA A 200 16.72 2.03 -24.51
C ALA A 200 17.79 3.11 -24.27
N THR A 201 18.74 3.26 -25.21
CA THR A 201 19.81 4.27 -25.13
C THR A 201 19.27 5.71 -25.25
N THR A 202 18.31 5.93 -26.15
CA THR A 202 17.67 7.25 -26.32
C THR A 202 16.83 7.62 -25.09
N LEU A 203 16.05 6.68 -24.54
CA LEU A 203 15.27 6.88 -23.32
C LEU A 203 16.16 7.16 -22.11
N SER A 204 17.27 6.44 -21.97
CA SER A 204 18.26 6.70 -20.91
C SER A 204 18.81 8.12 -21.02
N SER A 205 19.25 8.53 -22.21
CA SER A 205 19.74 9.88 -22.46
C SER A 205 18.68 10.96 -22.19
N ALA A 206 17.42 10.69 -22.54
CA ALA A 206 16.30 11.59 -22.29
C ALA A 206 16.06 11.79 -20.79
N ARG A 207 16.04 10.70 -20.01
CA ARG A 207 15.87 10.75 -18.55
C ARG A 207 17.02 11.47 -17.88
N GLU A 208 18.25 11.32 -18.37
CA GLU A 208 19.40 12.07 -17.88
C GLU A 208 19.27 13.58 -18.11
N LEU A 209 18.85 13.99 -19.31
CA LEU A 209 18.65 15.41 -19.62
C LEU A 209 17.48 15.99 -18.81
N GLN A 210 16.37 15.27 -18.71
CA GLN A 210 15.23 15.67 -17.90
C GLN A 210 15.64 15.79 -16.42
N GLY A 211 16.33 14.78 -15.88
CA GLY A 211 16.78 14.79 -14.48
C GLY A 211 17.70 15.97 -14.15
N LYS A 212 18.54 16.40 -15.10
CA LYS A 212 19.37 17.60 -14.94
C LYS A 212 18.53 18.88 -14.86
N GLU A 213 17.53 19.04 -15.74
CA GLU A 213 16.64 20.20 -15.71
C GLU A 213 15.72 20.20 -14.48
N ASP A 214 15.15 19.05 -14.14
CA ASP A 214 14.32 18.88 -12.96
C ASP A 214 15.12 19.15 -11.68
N PHE A 215 16.39 18.74 -11.61
CA PHE A 215 17.24 19.03 -10.46
C PHE A 215 17.57 20.52 -10.34
N LYS A 216 17.76 21.25 -11.45
CA LYS A 216 17.96 22.72 -11.40
C LYS A 216 16.76 23.42 -10.74
N THR A 217 15.54 22.93 -10.98
CA THR A 217 14.32 23.51 -10.41
C THR A 217 14.04 23.01 -8.99
N GLN A 218 14.28 21.73 -8.70
CA GLN A 218 13.97 21.10 -7.41
C GLN A 218 15.10 21.21 -6.38
N GLY A 219 16.35 21.37 -6.79
CA GLY A 219 17.51 21.52 -5.91
C GLY A 219 17.37 22.67 -4.90
N PRO A 220 16.94 23.88 -5.33
CA PRO A 220 16.63 24.98 -4.42
C PRO A 220 15.51 24.63 -3.42
N GLU A 221 14.50 23.87 -3.84
CA GLU A 221 13.41 23.43 -2.96
C GLU A 221 13.92 22.45 -1.88
N VAL A 222 14.80 21.50 -2.25
CA VAL A 222 15.46 20.60 -1.31
C VAL A 222 16.28 21.39 -0.30
N SER A 223 17.08 22.35 -0.76
CA SER A 223 17.84 23.24 0.12
C SER A 223 16.94 24.02 1.09
N ALA A 224 15.81 24.55 0.61
CA ALA A 224 14.84 25.25 1.44
C ALA A 224 14.18 24.31 2.48
N LYS A 225 13.84 23.08 2.11
CA LYS A 225 13.33 22.04 3.03
C LYS A 225 14.35 21.72 4.13
N LEU A 226 15.62 21.52 3.78
CA LEU A 226 16.69 21.29 4.74
C LEU A 226 16.91 22.49 5.68
N ALA A 227 16.74 23.72 5.17
CA ALA A 227 16.79 24.92 6.00
C ALA A 227 15.63 25.00 7.01
N ARG A 228 14.40 24.67 6.58
CA ARG A 228 13.23 24.58 7.47
C ARG A 228 13.37 23.47 8.50
N ALA A 229 13.83 22.28 8.09
CA ALA A 229 14.12 21.18 9.01
C ALA A 229 15.11 21.61 10.11
N LEU A 230 16.17 22.34 9.75
CA LEU A 230 17.11 22.90 10.72
C LEU A 230 16.44 23.93 11.66
N ALA A 231 15.53 24.76 11.16
CA ALA A 231 14.82 25.75 11.96
C ALA A 231 13.89 25.08 12.99
N HIS A 232 13.08 24.10 12.58
CA HIS A 232 12.25 23.29 13.47
C HIS A 232 13.08 22.55 14.52
N ALA A 233 14.21 21.95 14.10
CA ALA A 233 15.13 21.29 15.03
C ALA A 233 15.71 22.27 16.08
N LYS A 234 16.01 23.52 15.71
CA LYS A 234 16.43 24.57 16.67
C LYS A 234 15.30 24.98 17.62
N ALA A 235 14.06 24.99 17.13
CA ALA A 235 12.86 25.23 17.92
C ALA A 235 12.45 24.05 18.82
N LYS A 236 13.15 22.90 18.71
CA LYS A 236 12.81 21.62 19.38
C LYS A 236 11.50 20.99 18.88
N GLU A 237 11.04 21.40 17.71
CA GLU A 237 9.91 20.84 16.96
C GLU A 237 10.43 19.63 16.14
N TRP A 238 10.74 18.54 16.85
CA TRP A 238 11.48 17.42 16.26
C TRP A 238 10.69 16.66 15.19
N GLU A 239 9.37 16.59 15.31
CA GLU A 239 8.48 15.87 14.38
C GLU A 239 8.30 16.66 13.08
N GLU A 240 8.15 17.98 13.17
CA GLU A 240 8.12 18.90 12.05
C GLU A 240 9.46 18.91 11.30
N ALA A 241 10.57 18.90 12.06
CA ALA A 241 11.90 18.79 11.50
C ALA A 241 12.09 17.48 10.72
N GLU A 242 11.57 16.36 11.23
CA GLU A 242 11.60 15.06 10.55
C GLU A 242 10.76 15.06 9.28
N SER A 243 9.57 15.66 9.32
CA SER A 243 8.67 15.76 8.18
C SER A 243 9.32 16.50 7.00
N GLU A 244 9.92 17.68 7.26
CA GLU A 244 10.64 18.45 6.25
C GLU A 244 11.86 17.68 5.70
N LEU A 245 12.59 16.98 6.58
CA LEU A 245 13.74 16.17 6.18
C LEU A 245 13.33 14.99 5.30
N ASN A 246 12.25 14.29 5.64
CA ASN A 246 11.70 13.21 4.82
C ASN A 246 11.21 13.71 3.46
N ALA A 247 10.62 14.91 3.40
CA ALA A 247 10.23 15.54 2.15
C ALA A 247 11.45 15.90 1.27
N ALA A 248 12.56 16.35 1.88
CA ALA A 248 13.81 16.61 1.18
C ALA A 248 14.42 15.31 0.62
N ASP A 249 14.49 14.27 1.44
CA ASP A 249 15.02 12.95 1.03
C ASP A 249 14.16 12.30 -0.06
N ALA A 250 12.82 12.44 0.01
CA ALA A 250 11.92 11.94 -1.02
C ALA A 250 12.16 12.61 -2.38
N THR A 251 12.47 13.92 -2.38
CA THR A 251 12.86 14.63 -3.62
C THR A 251 14.23 14.15 -4.12
N LEU A 252 15.24 14.03 -3.25
CA LEU A 252 16.58 13.57 -3.65
C LEU A 252 16.57 12.16 -4.25
N LYS A 253 15.79 11.24 -3.67
CA LYS A 253 15.64 9.86 -4.14
C LYS A 253 15.10 9.72 -5.56
N ARG A 254 14.36 10.71 -6.07
CA ARG A 254 13.87 10.70 -7.47
C ARG A 254 15.00 10.76 -8.49
N PHE A 255 16.17 11.24 -8.07
CA PHE A 255 17.34 11.38 -8.91
C PHE A 255 18.34 10.23 -8.72
N ASP A 256 18.05 9.25 -7.87
CA ASP A 256 18.91 8.09 -7.65
C ASP A 256 19.09 7.31 -8.96
N GLY A 257 20.34 7.02 -9.29
CA GLY A 257 20.70 6.30 -10.53
C GLY A 257 20.87 7.19 -11.76
N LEU A 258 20.62 8.49 -11.67
CA LEU A 258 20.94 9.46 -12.72
C LEU A 258 22.34 10.06 -12.53
N GLU A 259 22.93 10.62 -13.59
CA GLU A 259 24.24 11.32 -13.52
C GLU A 259 24.21 12.50 -12.53
N VAL A 260 23.04 13.13 -12.33
CA VAL A 260 22.92 14.23 -11.37
C VAL A 260 23.19 13.79 -9.93
N ALA A 261 22.97 12.52 -9.59
CA ALA A 261 23.34 11.98 -8.26
C ALA A 261 24.87 11.93 -8.06
N LYS A 262 25.66 11.97 -9.13
CA LYS A 262 27.12 12.07 -9.06
C LYS A 262 27.61 13.52 -8.95
N SER A 263 26.71 14.49 -9.10
CA SER A 263 27.06 15.91 -9.03
C SER A 263 27.49 16.32 -7.62
N LYS A 264 28.36 17.34 -7.54
CA LYS A 264 28.80 17.90 -6.25
C LYS A 264 27.63 18.50 -5.45
N GLU A 265 26.68 19.13 -6.14
CA GLU A 265 25.51 19.76 -5.52
C GLU A 265 24.61 18.73 -4.86
N TRP A 266 24.26 17.66 -5.58
CA TRP A 266 23.47 16.55 -5.02
C TRP A 266 24.18 15.93 -3.81
N ASN A 267 25.48 15.63 -3.92
CA ASN A 267 26.26 15.07 -2.81
C ASN A 267 26.30 15.98 -1.59
N THR A 268 26.31 17.30 -1.79
CA THR A 268 26.26 18.28 -0.70
C THR A 268 24.90 18.24 -0.01
N LEU A 269 23.79 18.27 -0.76
CA LEU A 269 22.43 18.21 -0.21
C LEU A 269 22.16 16.89 0.49
N ALA A 270 22.52 15.76 -0.13
CA ALA A 270 22.38 14.43 0.47
C ALA A 270 23.23 14.28 1.74
N GLY A 271 24.45 14.81 1.74
CA GLY A 271 25.31 14.86 2.93
C GLY A 271 24.70 15.69 4.07
N GLN A 272 24.14 16.85 3.75
CA GLN A 272 23.44 17.70 4.72
C GLN A 272 22.21 17.00 5.30
N ALA A 273 21.39 16.38 4.45
CA ALA A 273 20.21 15.61 4.87
C ALA A 273 20.60 14.48 5.82
N ALA A 274 21.60 13.68 5.45
CA ALA A 274 22.12 12.59 6.30
C ALA A 274 22.68 13.11 7.64
N GLN A 275 23.37 14.25 7.64
CA GLN A 275 23.90 14.86 8.86
C GLN A 275 22.77 15.36 9.78
N GLN A 276 21.74 16.02 9.22
CA GLN A 276 20.58 16.46 9.98
C GLN A 276 19.82 15.28 10.57
N ARG A 277 19.63 14.19 9.81
CA ARG A 277 19.00 12.96 10.27
C ARG A 277 19.68 12.40 11.50
N LYS A 278 21.01 12.28 11.48
CA LYS A 278 21.81 11.81 12.63
C LYS A 278 21.62 12.66 13.89
N ARG A 279 21.26 13.95 13.76
CA ARG A 279 21.01 14.86 14.89
C ARG A 279 19.58 14.77 15.42
N ILE A 280 18.60 14.63 14.52
CA ILE A 280 17.17 14.65 14.85
C ILE A 280 16.71 13.29 15.41
N GLN A 281 17.16 12.18 14.79
CA GLN A 281 16.76 10.82 15.15
C GLN A 281 16.81 10.48 16.64
N PRO A 282 17.93 10.68 17.37
CA PRO A 282 17.98 10.35 18.80
C PRO A 282 17.06 11.21 19.67
N LYS A 283 16.65 12.40 19.19
CA LYS A 283 15.71 13.27 19.92
C LYS A 283 14.28 12.78 19.78
N LEU A 284 13.91 12.31 18.59
CA LEU A 284 12.61 11.68 18.34
C LEU A 284 12.44 10.40 19.13
N GLU A 285 13.45 9.51 19.11
CA GLU A 285 13.44 8.26 19.88
C GLU A 285 13.27 8.55 21.37
N LYS A 286 13.99 9.56 21.89
CA LYS A 286 13.82 9.99 23.29
C LYS A 286 12.40 10.49 23.57
N LEU A 287 11.80 11.25 22.66
CA LEU A 287 10.45 11.79 22.82
C LEU A 287 9.39 10.68 22.79
N GLN A 288 9.53 9.71 21.87
CA GLN A 288 8.68 8.53 21.80
C GLN A 288 8.78 7.71 23.09
N LEU A 289 9.99 7.41 23.54
CA LEU A 289 10.22 6.68 24.79
C LEU A 289 9.61 7.41 26.00
N GLN A 290 9.68 8.73 26.04
CA GLN A 290 9.04 9.53 27.10
C GLN A 290 7.51 9.46 27.04
N ARG A 291 6.91 9.52 25.85
CA ARG A 291 5.46 9.37 25.67
C ARG A 291 4.98 7.97 26.04
N GLU A 292 5.70 6.94 25.64
CA GLU A 292 5.42 5.54 26.00
C GLU A 292 5.55 5.34 27.50
N ALA A 293 6.64 5.82 28.11
CA ALA A 293 6.82 5.79 29.55
C ALA A 293 5.66 6.53 30.25
N GLN A 294 5.28 7.73 29.79
CA GLN A 294 4.17 8.47 30.36
C GLN A 294 2.84 7.71 30.25
N LYS A 295 2.58 7.09 29.09
CA LYS A 295 1.39 6.27 28.87
C LYS A 295 1.36 5.09 29.83
N LEU A 296 2.48 4.38 29.98
CA LEU A 296 2.64 3.30 30.95
C LEU A 296 2.43 3.80 32.38
N MET A 297 2.97 4.95 32.75
CA MET A 297 2.75 5.53 34.08
C MET A 297 1.27 5.83 34.33
N VAL A 298 0.54 6.37 33.34
CA VAL A 298 -0.90 6.63 33.43
C VAL A 298 -1.69 5.32 33.54
N GLU A 299 -1.34 4.32 32.74
CA GLU A 299 -1.96 3.00 32.77
C GLU A 299 -1.73 2.32 34.13
N MET A 300 -0.49 2.33 34.62
CA MET A 300 -0.12 1.79 35.92
C MET A 300 -0.82 2.51 37.07
N ARG A 301 -1.11 3.81 36.94
CA ARG A 301 -1.79 4.62 37.95
C ARG A 301 -3.23 4.14 38.21
N GLY A 302 -3.94 3.76 37.15
CA GLY A 302 -5.35 3.37 37.23
C GLY A 302 -6.32 4.55 37.37
N GLU A 303 -7.59 4.24 37.59
CA GLU A 303 -8.67 5.23 37.70
C GLU A 303 -8.46 6.21 38.87
N LYS A 304 -8.98 7.43 38.70
CA LYS A 304 -8.86 8.47 39.72
C LYS A 304 -9.75 8.13 40.93
N PRO A 305 -9.19 8.02 42.15
CA PRO A 305 -9.98 7.88 43.36
C PRO A 305 -10.93 9.06 43.52
N VAL A 306 -12.08 8.82 44.14
CA VAL A 306 -13.10 9.86 44.38
C VAL A 306 -13.27 10.03 45.88
N ASN A 307 -13.23 11.28 46.34
CA ASN A 307 -13.58 11.60 47.72
C ASN A 307 -15.06 11.28 47.95
N SER A 308 -15.35 10.61 49.05
CA SER A 308 -16.71 10.36 49.53
C SER A 308 -17.47 11.69 49.66
N PRO A 309 -18.69 11.79 49.11
CA PRO A 309 -19.48 13.02 49.18
C PRO A 309 -20.01 13.32 50.60
N TRP A 310 -19.92 12.37 51.53
CA TRP A 310 -20.49 12.50 52.87
C TRP A 310 -19.52 13.12 53.89
N ASP A 311 -18.29 12.62 53.91
CA ASP A 311 -17.25 12.96 54.88
C ASP A 311 -15.94 13.43 54.21
N GLY A 312 -15.83 13.33 52.88
CA GLY A 312 -14.63 13.70 52.13
C GLY A 312 -13.49 12.67 52.22
N SER A 313 -13.71 11.51 52.84
CA SER A 313 -12.73 10.43 52.93
C SER A 313 -12.43 9.81 51.56
N VAL A 314 -11.25 9.19 51.42
CA VAL A 314 -10.90 8.44 50.20
C VAL A 314 -11.02 6.95 50.53
N PRO A 315 -11.98 6.20 49.93
CA PRO A 315 -12.28 4.83 50.33
C PRO A 315 -11.06 3.90 50.36
N GLU A 316 -10.15 4.03 49.39
CA GLU A 316 -8.93 3.23 49.31
C GLU A 316 -8.01 3.48 50.51
N VAL A 317 -7.97 4.72 51.02
CA VAL A 317 -7.18 5.11 52.19
C VAL A 317 -7.83 4.60 53.48
N GLU A 318 -9.15 4.71 53.61
CA GLU A 318 -9.89 4.19 54.75
C GLU A 318 -9.73 2.66 54.86
N LEU A 319 -9.93 1.94 53.76
CA LEU A 319 -9.76 0.48 53.70
C LEU A 319 -8.34 0.07 54.07
N TYR A 320 -7.33 0.80 53.58
CA TYR A 320 -5.95 0.56 53.95
C TYR A 320 -5.72 0.80 55.45
N LEU A 321 -6.18 1.93 56.00
CA LEU A 321 -5.98 2.28 57.40
C LEU A 321 -6.65 1.30 58.35
N LYS A 322 -7.90 0.91 58.09
CA LYS A 322 -8.60 -0.13 58.87
C LYS A 322 -7.86 -1.47 58.85
N LYS A 323 -7.10 -1.77 57.80
CA LYS A 323 -6.30 -3.01 57.70
C LYS A 323 -5.00 -2.95 58.51
N VAL A 324 -4.37 -1.79 58.62
CA VAL A 324 -3.03 -1.64 59.24
C VAL A 324 -3.05 -1.06 60.65
N MET A 325 -4.15 -0.45 61.08
CA MET A 325 -4.30 0.11 62.43
C MET A 325 -4.43 -0.97 63.50
N ASN A 326 -3.91 -0.68 64.71
CA ASN A 326 -3.98 -1.60 65.85
C ASN A 326 -5.42 -1.85 66.34
N ASP A 327 -6.26 -0.82 66.32
CA ASP A 327 -7.69 -0.88 66.61
C ASP A 327 -8.45 -0.28 65.40
N PRO A 328 -8.91 -1.11 64.44
CA PRO A 328 -9.60 -0.65 63.24
C PRO A 328 -10.87 0.17 63.52
N ASP A 329 -11.58 -0.17 64.61
CA ASP A 329 -12.82 0.51 65.02
C ASP A 329 -12.55 1.89 65.63
N SER A 330 -11.29 2.19 65.98
CA SER A 330 -10.88 3.50 66.47
C SER A 330 -10.63 4.54 65.38
N TYR A 331 -10.69 4.14 64.10
CA TYR A 331 -10.50 5.04 62.96
C TYR A 331 -11.56 6.14 62.92
N GLU A 332 -11.12 7.39 62.90
CA GLU A 332 -11.97 8.56 62.70
C GLU A 332 -11.33 9.44 61.64
N HIS A 333 -12.01 9.60 60.51
CA HIS A 333 -11.60 10.51 59.44
C HIS A 333 -11.68 11.97 59.91
N VAL A 334 -10.71 12.80 59.54
CA VAL A 334 -10.69 14.24 59.84
C VAL A 334 -10.75 15.05 58.56
N SER A 335 -9.86 14.78 57.60
CA SER A 335 -9.87 15.43 56.30
C SER A 335 -9.03 14.64 55.29
N SER A 336 -9.37 14.75 54.01
CA SER A 336 -8.53 14.27 52.91
C SER A 336 -8.47 15.31 51.81
N SER A 337 -7.30 15.44 51.16
CA SER A 337 -7.15 16.27 49.98
C SER A 337 -7.80 15.60 48.76
N ALA A 338 -8.05 16.39 47.72
CA ALA A 338 -8.36 15.83 46.40
C ALA A 338 -7.15 15.01 45.88
N PRO A 339 -7.37 13.86 45.21
CA PRO A 339 -6.31 13.07 44.59
C PRO A 339 -5.59 13.85 43.51
N VAL A 340 -4.25 13.93 43.64
CA VAL A 340 -3.38 14.59 42.67
C VAL A 340 -2.59 13.53 41.90
N ALA A 341 -2.63 13.61 40.57
CA ALA A 341 -1.85 12.77 39.68
C ALA A 341 -0.36 13.11 39.75
N ARG A 342 0.49 12.14 40.06
CA ARG A 342 1.95 12.28 39.95
C ARG A 342 2.59 10.95 39.57
N ASP A 343 3.29 10.93 38.44
CA ASP A 343 3.98 9.72 37.93
C ASP A 343 3.03 8.52 37.84
N ALA A 344 3.35 7.37 38.42
CA ALA A 344 2.48 6.19 38.44
C ALA A 344 1.42 6.21 39.56
N PHE A 345 1.22 7.31 40.28
CA PHE A 345 0.41 7.32 41.51
C PHE A 345 -0.64 8.44 41.54
N TRP A 346 -1.72 8.16 42.26
CA TRP A 346 -2.60 9.16 42.85
C TRP A 346 -2.12 9.45 44.27
N ILE A 347 -1.88 10.73 44.57
CA ILE A 347 -1.41 11.15 45.90
C ILE A 347 -2.56 11.81 46.64
N VAL A 348 -2.81 11.34 47.85
CA VAL A 348 -3.82 11.89 48.77
C VAL A 348 -3.14 12.21 50.09
N LYS A 349 -3.30 13.46 50.57
CA LYS A 349 -2.97 13.82 51.95
C LYS A 349 -4.20 13.54 52.80
N SER A 350 -4.08 12.71 53.83
CA SER A 350 -5.20 12.43 54.74
C SER A 350 -4.79 12.63 56.20
N SER A 351 -5.65 13.33 56.93
CA SER A 351 -5.61 13.47 58.39
C SER A 351 -6.68 12.59 59.02
N PHE A 352 -6.31 11.81 60.03
CA PHE A 352 -7.21 10.88 60.71
C PHE A 352 -6.79 10.71 62.17
N ARG A 353 -7.73 10.29 63.01
CA ARG A 353 -7.49 9.93 64.41
C ARG A 353 -7.60 8.41 64.58
N GLY A 354 -6.80 7.88 65.49
CA GLY A 354 -6.82 6.46 65.83
C GLY A 354 -6.21 6.20 67.21
N LYS A 355 -6.61 5.12 67.86
CA LYS A 355 -6.00 4.69 69.12
C LYS A 355 -4.63 4.06 68.86
N ASN A 356 -3.64 4.48 69.65
CA ASN A 356 -2.34 3.85 69.68
C ASN A 356 -2.35 2.57 70.56
N ALA A 357 -1.21 1.91 70.68
CA ALA A 357 -1.06 0.70 71.51
C ALA A 357 -1.36 0.90 73.01
N PHE A 358 -1.35 2.15 73.50
CA PHE A 358 -1.66 2.50 74.89
C PHE A 358 -3.11 2.99 75.08
N GLY A 359 -3.94 2.88 74.04
CA GLY A 359 -5.35 3.29 74.07
C GLY A 359 -5.59 4.80 73.92
N GLY A 360 -4.54 5.61 73.74
CA GLY A 360 -4.65 7.06 73.51
C GLY A 360 -4.99 7.39 72.05
N LYS A 361 -5.91 8.34 71.82
CA LYS A 361 -6.32 8.76 70.47
C LYS A 361 -5.39 9.86 69.94
N ILE A 362 -4.70 9.60 68.82
CA ILE A 362 -3.69 10.50 68.23
C ILE A 362 -4.16 10.95 66.84
N LEU A 363 -3.96 12.23 66.51
CA LEU A 363 -4.12 12.78 65.17
C LEU A 363 -2.87 12.51 64.32
N ASN A 364 -3.04 11.85 63.18
CA ASN A 364 -1.98 11.57 62.23
C ASN A 364 -2.31 12.22 60.88
N THR A 365 -1.30 12.78 60.23
CA THR A 365 -1.39 13.30 58.87
C THR A 365 -0.32 12.66 58.02
N ARG A 366 -0.72 12.03 56.91
CA ARG A 366 0.19 11.28 56.02
C ARG A 366 -0.18 11.44 54.56
N TYR A 367 0.80 11.22 53.68
CA TYR A 367 0.62 11.08 52.25
C TYR A 367 0.44 9.61 51.87
N PHE A 368 -0.63 9.31 51.16
CA PHE A 368 -0.95 7.99 50.63
C PHE A 368 -0.78 7.99 49.12
N PHE A 369 0.00 7.03 48.61
CA PHE A 369 0.21 6.81 47.18
C PHE A 369 -0.65 5.63 46.76
N ILE A 370 -1.64 5.91 45.93
CA ILE A 370 -2.63 4.94 45.44
C ILE A 370 -2.27 4.59 44.00
N GLN A 371 -2.33 3.30 43.69
CA GLN A 371 -2.12 2.73 42.37
C GLN A 371 -3.16 1.63 42.16
N GLN A 372 -3.86 1.62 41.02
CA GLN A 372 -4.90 0.61 40.71
C GLN A 372 -5.93 0.42 41.84
N GLY A 373 -6.38 1.51 42.45
CA GLY A 373 -7.34 1.47 43.56
C GLY A 373 -6.79 0.92 44.89
N GLN A 374 -5.46 0.82 45.04
CA GLN A 374 -4.83 0.32 46.27
C GLN A 374 -3.73 1.25 46.76
N VAL A 375 -3.64 1.44 48.08
CA VAL A 375 -2.50 2.14 48.70
C VAL A 375 -1.26 1.25 48.65
N VAL A 376 -0.24 1.70 47.93
CA VAL A 376 1.03 0.96 47.74
C VAL A 376 2.20 1.58 48.50
N ARG A 377 2.10 2.84 48.90
CA ARG A 377 3.11 3.53 49.71
C ARG A 377 2.48 4.57 50.62
N VAL A 378 3.06 4.77 51.79
CA VAL A 378 2.71 5.83 52.74
C VAL A 378 3.97 6.62 53.09
N ALA A 379 3.87 7.94 53.14
CA ALA A 379 4.94 8.83 53.59
C ALA A 379 4.41 9.79 54.66
N GLU A 380 5.29 10.18 55.57
CA GLU A 380 5.01 11.22 56.56
C GLU A 380 5.10 12.61 55.90
N GLU A 381 4.45 13.59 56.53
CA GLU A 381 4.42 14.97 56.05
C GLU A 381 5.79 15.66 56.10
#